data_AF-A0A7C4IIW4-F1
#
_entry.id   AF-A0A7C4IIW4-F1
#
_cell.length_a   1.000
_cell.length_b   1.000
_cell.length_c   1.000
_cell.angle_alpha   90.00
_cell.angle_beta   90.00
_cell.angle_gamma   90.00
#
_symmetry.space_group_name_H-M   'P 1'
#
loop_
_entity.id
_entity.type
_entity.pdbx_description
1 polymer ?
#
loop_
_entity_poly.entity_id
_entity_poly.type
_entity_poly.pdbx_seq_one_letter_code
_entity_poly.pdbx_strand_id
1 'polypeptide(L)'
;MSKAIEALRRILDGHNWGYEAMSSSAIRGAVGGECGRWTWCAAARPGDDFLHFHSFVPMNIPPARRAAVAEFITRANYALRFGHFDMDWSDGEVSFQTTLALDRRRPPATSQLIHLVCANCWSLEHYLPALMSVVYGDVPPSQAIAHADAPADADGVPVQTPEEEADRARPNGPLRRFLPGDN
;
A
#
# COMPACT_ATOMS: atom_id res chain seq x y z
N MET A 1 24.75 -7.41 0.97
CA MET A 1 23.41 -7.44 0.37
C MET A 1 22.44 -7.93 1.44
N SER A 2 21.27 -7.30 1.58
CA SER A 2 20.33 -7.63 2.67
C SER A 2 19.58 -8.93 2.36
N LYS A 3 19.59 -9.90 3.28
CA LYS A 3 18.86 -11.19 3.13
C LYS A 3 17.36 -11.00 2.92
N ALA A 4 16.78 -9.94 3.49
CA ALA A 4 15.36 -9.62 3.33
C ALA A 4 15.04 -9.17 1.90
N ILE A 5 15.89 -8.31 1.31
CA ILE A 5 15.75 -7.86 -0.08
C ILE A 5 15.93 -9.03 -1.04
N GLU A 6 16.90 -9.92 -0.79
CA GLU A 6 17.09 -11.14 -1.59
C GLU A 6 15.87 -12.08 -1.52
N ALA A 7 15.27 -12.24 -0.34
CA ALA A 7 14.05 -13.02 -0.19
C ALA A 7 12.88 -12.38 -0.93
N LEU A 8 12.72 -11.06 -0.83
CA LEU A 8 11.67 -10.33 -1.55
C LEU A 8 11.84 -10.45 -3.06
N ARG A 9 13.06 -10.29 -3.59
CA ARG A 9 13.37 -10.45 -5.02
C ARG A 9 12.94 -11.82 -5.55
N ARG A 10 13.25 -12.90 -4.83
CA ARG A 10 12.82 -14.26 -5.22
C ARG A 10 11.31 -14.40 -5.34
N ILE A 11 10.57 -13.74 -4.45
CA ILE A 11 9.10 -13.72 -4.52
C ILE A 11 8.66 -12.93 -5.76
N LEU A 12 9.20 -11.73 -5.97
CA LEU A 12 8.86 -10.90 -7.13
C LEU A 12 9.17 -11.60 -8.46
N ASP A 13 10.34 -12.24 -8.57
CA ASP A 13 10.76 -13.02 -9.72
C ASP A 13 9.77 -14.19 -9.97
N GLY A 14 9.37 -14.89 -8.90
CA GLY A 14 8.39 -15.99 -8.97
C GLY A 14 7.00 -15.56 -9.47
N HIS A 15 6.59 -14.32 -9.19
CA HIS A 15 5.31 -13.75 -9.66
C HIS A 15 5.46 -12.92 -10.95
N ASN A 16 6.65 -12.92 -11.57
CA ASN A 16 6.99 -12.14 -12.75
C ASN A 16 6.66 -10.65 -12.59
N TRP A 17 7.03 -10.09 -11.43
CA TRP A 17 6.92 -8.66 -11.12
C TRP A 17 8.23 -7.95 -11.44
N GLY A 18 8.15 -6.95 -12.31
CA GLY A 18 9.29 -6.12 -12.68
C GLY A 18 9.71 -5.18 -11.54
N TYR A 19 11.01 -5.10 -11.30
CA TYR A 19 11.62 -4.17 -10.36
C TYR A 19 13.03 -3.76 -10.83
N GLU A 20 13.53 -2.68 -10.27
CA GLU A 20 14.85 -2.13 -10.51
C GLU A 20 15.63 -2.09 -9.19
N ALA A 21 16.90 -2.48 -9.21
CA ALA A 21 17.77 -2.36 -8.05
C ALA A 21 18.26 -0.91 -7.92
N MET A 22 17.99 -0.28 -6.78
CA MET A 22 18.48 1.06 -6.45
C MET A 22 19.86 0.99 -5.77
N SER A 23 20.08 -0.05 -4.96
CA SER A 23 21.34 -0.33 -4.28
C SER A 23 21.37 -1.80 -3.84
N SER A 24 22.41 -2.21 -3.09
CA SER A 24 22.47 -3.56 -2.51
C SER A 24 21.46 -3.82 -1.38
N SER A 25 20.72 -2.79 -0.94
CA SER A 25 19.78 -2.83 0.18
C SER A 25 18.42 -2.21 -0.16
N ALA A 26 18.19 -1.83 -1.42
CA ALA A 26 16.93 -1.22 -1.85
C ALA A 26 16.58 -1.59 -3.30
N ILE A 27 15.29 -1.83 -3.52
CA ILE A 27 14.70 -2.08 -4.85
C ILE A 27 13.46 -1.20 -5.01
N ARG A 28 13.11 -0.86 -6.25
CA ARG A 28 11.89 -0.13 -6.58
C ARG A 28 11.13 -0.83 -7.69
N GLY A 29 9.85 -0.54 -7.81
CA GLY A 29 9.06 -0.96 -8.94
C GLY A 29 7.82 -0.08 -9.10
N ALA A 30 6.91 -0.56 -9.93
CA ALA A 30 5.61 0.06 -10.12
C ALA A 30 4.53 -1.01 -10.16
N VAL A 31 3.35 -0.65 -9.70
CA VAL A 31 2.15 -1.49 -9.74
C VAL A 31 0.99 -0.68 -10.28
N GLY A 32 0.14 -1.33 -11.07
CA GLY A 32 -1.12 -0.76 -11.53
C GLY A 32 -2.27 -1.42 -10.79
N GLY A 33 -3.08 -0.61 -10.13
CA GLY A 33 -4.41 -0.97 -9.63
C GLY A 33 -5.51 -0.46 -10.56
N GLU A 34 -6.74 -0.49 -10.07
CA GLU A 34 -7.91 0.06 -10.75
C GLU A 34 -7.95 1.59 -10.66
N CYS A 35 -7.51 2.12 -9.52
CA CYS A 35 -7.53 3.55 -9.20
C CYS A 35 -6.34 4.30 -9.77
N GLY A 36 -5.30 3.59 -10.23
CA GLY A 36 -4.16 4.20 -10.88
C GLY A 36 -2.90 3.33 -10.88
N ARG A 37 -1.81 3.92 -11.35
CA ARG A 37 -0.47 3.31 -11.31
C ARG A 37 0.41 4.13 -10.37
N TRP A 38 1.10 3.45 -9.46
CA TRP A 38 2.04 4.08 -8.55
C TRP A 38 3.38 3.34 -8.49
N THR A 39 4.37 4.03 -7.96
CA THR A 39 5.69 3.49 -7.67
C THR A 39 5.76 3.00 -6.24
N TRP A 40 6.62 2.03 -6.00
CA TRP A 40 6.93 1.54 -4.67
C TRP A 40 8.43 1.34 -4.50
N CYS A 41 8.89 1.38 -3.25
CA CYS A 41 10.26 1.15 -2.86
C CYS A 41 10.30 0.21 -1.65
N ALA A 42 11.20 -0.78 -1.69
CA ALA A 42 11.49 -1.64 -0.56
C ALA A 42 12.95 -1.46 -0.16
N ALA A 43 13.20 -1.21 1.13
CA ALA A 43 14.55 -0.97 1.64
C ALA A 43 14.76 -1.63 3.01
N ALA A 44 15.94 -2.25 3.19
CA ALA A 44 16.41 -2.77 4.47
C ALA A 44 17.89 -2.44 4.60
N ARG A 45 18.24 -1.34 5.29
CA ARG A 45 19.63 -0.87 5.33
C ARG A 45 20.50 -1.84 6.11
N PRO A 46 21.82 -1.89 5.84
CA PRO A 46 22.74 -2.70 6.62
C PRO A 46 22.68 -2.33 8.11
N GLY A 47 22.35 -3.29 8.96
CA GLY A 47 22.21 -3.08 10.41
C GLY A 47 20.79 -2.82 10.89
N ASP A 48 19.86 -2.51 9.99
CA ASP A 48 18.44 -2.35 10.33
C ASP A 48 17.82 -3.71 10.66
N ASP A 49 17.01 -3.72 11.71
CA ASP A 49 16.17 -4.86 12.09
C ASP A 49 14.80 -4.82 11.41
N PHE A 50 14.67 -4.04 10.34
CA PHE A 50 13.41 -3.76 9.68
C PHE A 50 13.57 -3.76 8.15
N LEU A 51 12.55 -4.30 7.47
CA LEU A 51 12.31 -4.10 6.05
C LEU A 51 11.16 -3.12 5.92
N HIS A 52 11.41 -1.98 5.28
CA HIS A 52 10.41 -0.98 4.97
C HIS A 52 9.93 -1.16 3.53
N PHE A 53 8.62 -1.05 3.32
CA PHE A 53 7.99 -1.03 2.01
C PHE A 53 7.10 0.21 1.91
N HIS A 54 7.36 1.04 0.91
CA HIS A 54 6.70 2.33 0.69
C HIS A 54 6.01 2.30 -0.66
N SER A 55 4.73 2.66 -0.73
CA SER A 55 4.03 2.99 -1.97
C SER A 55 3.76 4.47 -2.01
N PHE A 56 4.02 5.13 -3.14
CA PHE A 56 3.91 6.58 -3.27
C PHE A 56 2.65 6.96 -4.02
N VAL A 57 1.86 7.89 -3.49
CA VAL A 57 0.75 8.49 -4.24
C VAL A 57 1.33 9.14 -5.50
N PRO A 58 0.75 8.94 -6.70
CA PRO A 58 1.36 9.37 -7.98
C PRO A 58 1.26 10.89 -8.23
N MET A 59 1.18 11.68 -7.17
CA MET A 59 1.17 13.14 -7.20
C MET A 59 1.54 13.73 -5.84
N ASN A 60 2.04 14.96 -5.86
CA ASN A 60 2.26 15.73 -4.65
C ASN A 60 1.03 16.57 -4.31
N ILE A 61 0.74 16.71 -3.01
CA ILE A 61 -0.37 17.50 -2.50
C ILE A 61 -0.07 19.00 -2.59
N PRO A 62 -0.92 19.79 -3.26
CA PRO A 62 -0.76 21.23 -3.34
C PRO A 62 -0.75 21.88 -1.94
N PRO A 63 0.05 22.94 -1.68
CA PRO A 63 0.17 23.56 -0.36
C PRO A 63 -1.18 23.89 0.31
N ALA A 64 -2.15 24.39 -0.46
CA ALA A 64 -3.47 24.73 0.04
C ALA A 64 -4.32 23.54 0.52
N ARG A 65 -4.00 22.31 0.09
CA ARG A 65 -4.71 21.08 0.49
C ARG A 65 -3.99 20.28 1.57
N ARG A 66 -2.73 20.59 1.88
CA ARG A 66 -1.90 19.80 2.83
C ARG A 66 -2.54 19.69 4.21
N ALA A 67 -3.16 20.74 4.73
CA ALA A 67 -3.87 20.67 6.02
C ALA A 67 -5.04 19.69 6.01
N ALA A 68 -5.88 19.73 4.96
CA ALA A 68 -7.00 18.80 4.81
C ALA A 68 -6.52 17.35 4.62
N VAL A 69 -5.45 17.16 3.85
CA VAL A 69 -4.86 15.83 3.65
C VAL A 69 -4.20 15.30 4.93
N ALA A 70 -3.56 16.15 5.73
CA ALA A 70 -3.01 15.73 7.02
C ALA A 70 -4.10 15.29 8.01
N GLU A 71 -5.25 15.97 8.03
CA GLU A 71 -6.41 15.53 8.79
C GLU A 71 -6.91 14.17 8.27
N PHE A 72 -7.06 14.01 6.95
CA PHE A 72 -7.46 12.74 6.33
C PHE A 72 -6.53 11.60 6.73
N ILE A 73 -5.21 11.80 6.58
CA ILE A 73 -4.17 10.83 6.93
C ILE A 73 -4.26 10.45 8.41
N THR A 74 -4.43 11.44 9.30
CA THR A 74 -4.52 11.20 10.74
C THR A 74 -5.73 10.33 11.07
N ARG A 75 -6.88 10.58 10.42
CA ARG A 75 -8.10 9.79 10.58
C ARG A 75 -7.95 8.38 10.00
N ALA A 76 -7.40 8.25 8.79
CA ALA A 76 -7.12 6.95 8.17
C ALA A 76 -6.23 6.09 9.08
N ASN A 77 -5.12 6.67 9.56
CA ASN A 77 -4.16 5.98 10.43
C ASN A 77 -4.78 5.49 11.75
N TYR A 78 -5.85 6.14 12.23
CA TYR A 78 -6.56 5.67 13.42
C TYR A 78 -7.41 4.40 13.15
N ALA A 79 -7.93 4.25 11.93
CA ALA A 79 -8.74 3.08 11.52
C ALA A 79 -7.89 1.90 11.02
N LEU A 80 -6.70 2.20 10.48
CA LEU A 80 -5.80 1.19 9.90
C LEU A 80 -5.25 0.22 10.96
N ARG A 81 -5.26 -1.07 10.60
CA ARG A 81 -4.69 -2.14 11.43
C ARG A 81 -3.23 -2.44 11.12
N PHE A 82 -2.81 -2.13 9.90
CA PHE A 82 -1.47 -2.40 9.39
C PHE A 82 -1.01 -1.25 8.50
N GLY A 83 0.22 -0.80 8.71
CA GLY A 83 0.81 0.32 7.98
C GLY A 83 0.28 1.69 8.40
N HIS A 84 0.76 2.74 7.72
CA HIS A 84 0.34 4.12 7.91
C HIS A 84 0.61 4.95 6.66
N PHE A 85 -0.14 6.04 6.52
CA PHE A 85 0.17 7.12 5.61
C PHE A 85 1.12 8.14 6.25
N ASP A 86 2.05 8.64 5.44
CA ASP A 86 2.87 9.81 5.72
C ASP A 86 2.71 10.86 4.63
N MET A 87 2.89 12.12 4.99
CA MET A 87 3.03 13.22 4.04
C MET A 87 4.26 14.05 4.38
N ASP A 88 5.14 14.27 3.41
CA ASP A 88 6.17 15.31 3.53
C ASP A 88 5.49 16.68 3.41
N TRP A 89 5.59 17.50 4.46
CA TRP A 89 4.95 18.81 4.47
C TRP A 89 5.62 19.81 3.52
N SER A 90 6.88 19.60 3.14
CA SER A 90 7.65 20.53 2.32
C SER A 90 7.18 20.52 0.86
N ASP A 91 7.01 19.33 0.29
CA ASP A 91 6.66 19.15 -1.12
C ASP A 91 5.27 18.50 -1.33
N GLY A 92 4.68 17.92 -0.29
CA GLY A 92 3.38 17.26 -0.35
C GLY A 92 3.44 15.82 -0.86
N GLU A 93 4.61 15.18 -0.95
CA GLU A 93 4.69 13.75 -1.26
C GLU A 93 3.92 12.95 -0.21
N VAL A 94 3.02 12.06 -0.64
CA VAL A 94 2.29 11.15 0.25
C VAL A 94 2.72 9.73 -0.04
N SER A 95 2.97 8.97 1.02
CA SER A 95 3.29 7.54 0.91
C SER A 95 2.48 6.71 1.89
N PHE A 96 2.23 5.45 1.53
CA PHE A 96 1.75 4.42 2.43
C PHE A 96 2.88 3.47 2.77
N GLN A 97 3.11 3.24 4.05
CA GLN A 97 4.25 2.48 4.55
C GLN A 97 3.80 1.24 5.31
N THR A 98 4.46 0.13 5.05
CA THR A 98 4.41 -1.08 5.88
C THR A 98 5.82 -1.46 6.27
N THR A 99 5.97 -2.00 7.48
CA THR A 99 7.28 -2.38 8.01
C THR A 99 7.22 -3.80 8.55
N LEU A 100 8.21 -4.61 8.20
CA LEU A 100 8.40 -5.97 8.73
C LEU A 100 9.64 -5.99 9.64
N ALA A 101 9.45 -6.36 10.91
CA ALA A 101 10.56 -6.67 11.80
C ALA A 101 11.28 -7.94 11.33
N LEU A 102 12.60 -7.87 11.27
CA LEU A 102 13.48 -8.93 10.78
C LEU A 102 14.17 -9.64 11.95
N ASP A 103 14.25 -10.97 11.86
CA ASP A 103 15.12 -11.75 12.75
C ASP A 103 16.54 -11.80 12.16
N ARG A 104 17.55 -11.37 12.93
CA ARG A 104 18.95 -11.44 12.51
C ARG A 104 19.43 -12.86 12.22
N ARG A 105 18.80 -13.87 12.85
CA ARG A 105 19.18 -15.28 12.75
C ARG A 105 18.49 -16.00 11.60
N ARG A 106 17.35 -15.51 11.12
CA ARG A 106 16.50 -16.22 10.15
C ARG A 106 15.97 -15.27 9.07
N PRO A 107 15.95 -15.69 7.79
CA PRO A 107 15.28 -14.90 6.77
C PRO A 107 13.77 -14.79 7.08
N PRO A 108 13.10 -13.70 6.66
CA PRO A 108 11.66 -13.58 6.79
C PRO A 108 10.95 -14.69 6.02
N ALA A 109 9.83 -15.18 6.56
CA ALA A 109 9.02 -16.17 5.88
C ALA A 109 8.36 -15.57 4.63
N THR A 110 8.16 -16.38 3.60
CA THR A 110 7.50 -15.96 2.35
C THR A 110 6.14 -15.31 2.60
N SER A 111 5.33 -15.89 3.48
CA SER A 111 4.02 -15.33 3.85
C SER A 111 4.11 -13.95 4.49
N GLN A 112 5.14 -13.69 5.32
CA GLN A 112 5.33 -12.37 5.93
C GLN A 112 5.64 -11.31 4.88
N LEU A 113 6.48 -11.64 3.90
CA LEU A 113 6.82 -10.74 2.79
C LEU A 113 5.62 -10.50 1.87
N ILE A 114 4.85 -11.54 1.55
CA ILE A 114 3.62 -11.41 0.76
C ILE A 114 2.62 -10.50 1.49
N HIS A 115 2.36 -10.75 2.78
CA HIS A 115 1.47 -9.90 3.57
C HIS A 115 1.96 -8.45 3.64
N LEU A 116 3.27 -8.23 3.81
CA LEU A 116 3.87 -6.90 3.83
C LEU A 116 3.56 -6.11 2.55
N VAL A 117 3.74 -6.73 1.38
CA VAL A 117 3.54 -6.12 0.06
C VAL A 117 2.05 -5.94 -0.24
N CYS A 118 1.24 -7.00 -0.05
CA CYS A 118 -0.19 -6.95 -0.36
C CYS A 118 -0.93 -5.94 0.53
N ALA A 119 -0.68 -5.95 1.84
CA ALA A 119 -1.32 -5.00 2.75
C ALA A 119 -0.98 -3.55 2.39
N ASN A 120 0.26 -3.30 1.95
CA ASN A 120 0.68 -1.97 1.52
C ASN A 120 -0.07 -1.50 0.28
N CYS A 121 0.00 -2.29 -0.78
CA CYS A 121 -0.57 -1.93 -2.06
C CYS A 121 -2.10 -1.86 -2.01
N TRP A 122 -2.77 -2.76 -1.27
CA TRP A 122 -4.22 -2.73 -1.12
C TRP A 122 -4.70 -1.54 -0.32
N SER A 123 -3.99 -1.19 0.77
CA SER A 123 -4.38 -0.04 1.57
C SER A 123 -4.26 1.25 0.76
N LEU A 124 -3.20 1.40 -0.03
CA LEU A 124 -3.09 2.56 -0.91
C LEU A 124 -4.21 2.57 -1.95
N GLU A 125 -4.43 1.48 -2.67
CA GLU A 125 -5.50 1.36 -3.67
C GLU A 125 -6.87 1.72 -3.09
N HIS A 126 -7.20 1.19 -1.91
CA HIS A 126 -8.48 1.38 -1.24
C HIS A 126 -8.72 2.84 -0.81
N TYR A 127 -7.71 3.49 -0.22
CA TYR A 127 -7.84 4.86 0.27
C TYR A 127 -7.56 5.93 -0.81
N LEU A 128 -7.00 5.56 -1.96
CA LEU A 128 -6.63 6.51 -3.02
C LEU A 128 -7.84 7.34 -3.52
N PRO A 129 -9.02 6.76 -3.82
CA PRO A 129 -10.19 7.54 -4.25
C PRO A 129 -10.64 8.56 -3.19
N ALA A 130 -10.64 8.16 -1.92
CA ALA A 130 -11.02 9.03 -0.81
C ALA A 130 -10.00 10.16 -0.61
N LEU A 131 -8.71 9.88 -0.73
CA LEU A 131 -7.67 10.92 -0.75
C LEU A 131 -7.89 11.90 -1.91
N MET A 132 -8.18 11.40 -3.12
CA MET A 132 -8.41 12.24 -4.29
C MET A 132 -9.65 13.12 -4.16
N SER A 133 -10.71 12.64 -3.49
CA SER A 133 -11.90 13.44 -3.23
C SER A 133 -11.63 14.58 -2.24
N VAL A 134 -10.75 14.37 -1.25
CA VAL A 134 -10.25 15.45 -0.38
C VAL A 134 -9.37 16.42 -1.17
N VAL A 135 -8.55 15.96 -2.11
CA VAL A 135 -7.66 16.86 -2.85
C VAL A 135 -8.42 17.71 -3.88
N TYR A 136 -9.30 17.09 -4.66
CA TYR A 136 -9.92 17.71 -5.84
C TYR A 136 -11.42 17.94 -5.72
N GLY A 137 -12.13 17.16 -4.89
CA GLY A 137 -13.59 17.21 -4.75
C GLY A 137 -14.09 18.10 -3.61
N ASP A 138 -13.17 18.73 -2.88
CA ASP A 138 -13.46 19.52 -1.67
C ASP A 138 -14.27 18.77 -0.59
N VAL A 139 -14.18 17.43 -0.60
CA VAL A 139 -14.85 16.58 0.38
C VAL A 139 -14.17 16.76 1.74
N PRO A 140 -14.91 16.99 2.83
CA PRO A 140 -14.35 17.05 4.17
C PRO A 140 -13.63 15.74 4.53
N PRO A 141 -12.43 15.79 5.14
CA PRO A 141 -11.66 14.59 5.51
C PRO A 141 -12.45 13.55 6.30
N SER A 142 -13.32 14.00 7.21
CA SER A 142 -14.20 13.12 8.00
C SER A 142 -15.20 12.35 7.13
N GLN A 143 -15.76 12.97 6.09
CA GLN A 143 -16.70 12.33 5.17
C GLN A 143 -15.98 11.37 4.23
N ALA A 144 -14.81 11.76 3.71
CA ALA A 144 -14.00 10.90 2.85
C ALA A 144 -13.59 9.59 3.54
N ILE A 145 -13.19 9.67 4.82
CA ILE A 145 -12.88 8.46 5.62
C ILE A 145 -14.12 7.63 5.89
N ALA A 146 -15.24 8.26 6.24
CA ALA A 146 -16.49 7.52 6.46
C ALA A 146 -16.93 6.75 5.20
N HIS A 147 -16.67 7.28 4.00
CA HIS A 147 -16.94 6.59 2.75
C HIS A 147 -15.92 5.49 2.45
N ALA A 148 -14.64 5.70 2.74
CA ALA A 148 -13.61 4.67 2.57
C ALA A 148 -13.87 3.46 3.50
N ASP A 149 -14.17 3.73 4.77
CA ASP A 149 -14.39 2.71 5.78
C ASP A 149 -15.82 2.11 5.73
N ALA A 150 -16.69 2.65 4.87
CA ALA A 150 -18.03 2.10 4.71
C ALA A 150 -17.95 0.69 4.10
N PRO A 151 -18.75 -0.28 4.60
CA PRO A 151 -18.89 -1.56 3.93
C PRO A 151 -19.39 -1.35 2.49
N ALA A 152 -18.90 -2.16 1.56
CA ALA A 152 -19.13 -2.03 0.11
C ALA A 152 -20.61 -2.09 -0.31
N ASP A 153 -21.54 -2.35 0.62
CA ASP A 153 -22.97 -2.50 0.42
C ASP A 153 -23.77 -1.20 0.46
N ALA A 154 -23.12 -0.03 0.60
CA ALA A 154 -23.81 1.26 0.64
C ALA A 154 -24.47 1.66 -0.70
N ASP A 155 -24.07 1.03 -1.82
CA ASP A 155 -24.63 1.24 -3.17
C ASP A 155 -25.60 0.13 -3.61
N GLY A 156 -26.47 -0.33 -2.70
CA GLY A 156 -27.78 -0.93 -3.04
C GLY A 156 -27.83 -2.22 -3.87
N VAL A 157 -26.69 -2.84 -4.22
CA VAL A 157 -26.63 -4.18 -4.81
C VAL A 157 -26.11 -5.14 -3.74
N PRO A 158 -26.96 -6.00 -3.14
CA PRO A 158 -26.53 -6.87 -2.07
C PRO A 158 -25.49 -7.86 -2.59
N VAL A 159 -24.31 -7.89 -1.99
CA VAL A 159 -23.37 -8.99 -2.10
C VAL A 159 -24.03 -10.21 -1.44
N GLN A 160 -24.28 -11.25 -2.21
CA GLN A 160 -25.15 -12.35 -1.76
C GLN A 160 -24.37 -13.45 -1.02
N THR A 161 -23.04 -13.44 -1.11
CA THR A 161 -22.18 -14.44 -0.48
C THR A 161 -20.87 -13.86 0.07
N PRO A 162 -20.32 -14.42 1.17
CA PRO A 162 -18.98 -14.07 1.66
C PRO A 162 -17.88 -14.28 0.62
N GLU A 163 -18.11 -15.14 -0.38
CA GLU A 163 -17.19 -15.39 -1.49
C GLU A 163 -17.17 -14.23 -2.49
N GLU A 164 -18.31 -13.62 -2.81
CA GLU A 164 -18.39 -12.42 -3.66
C GLU A 164 -17.83 -11.17 -2.97
N GLU A 165 -17.98 -11.07 -1.65
CA GLU A 165 -17.38 -10.00 -0.83
C GLU A 165 -15.86 -10.14 -0.83
N ALA A 166 -15.37 -11.37 -0.61
CA ALA A 166 -13.96 -11.69 -0.67
C ALA A 166 -13.39 -11.47 -2.09
N ASP A 167 -14.12 -11.83 -3.15
CA ASP A 167 -13.70 -11.69 -4.55
C ASP A 167 -13.67 -10.22 -5.02
N ARG A 168 -14.63 -9.39 -4.60
CA ARG A 168 -14.60 -7.93 -4.81
C ARG A 168 -13.47 -7.24 -4.05
N ALA A 169 -13.13 -7.74 -2.86
CA ALA A 169 -11.97 -7.27 -2.11
C ALA A 169 -10.64 -7.81 -2.65
N ARG A 170 -10.66 -8.75 -3.63
CA ARG A 170 -9.41 -9.21 -4.24
C ARG A 170 -8.84 -8.10 -5.12
N PRO A 171 -7.52 -7.90 -5.06
CA PRO A 171 -6.86 -7.04 -6.03
C PRO A 171 -7.13 -7.48 -7.47
N ASN A 172 -7.38 -6.51 -8.32
CA ASN A 172 -7.18 -6.67 -9.75
C ASN A 172 -5.71 -6.46 -10.15
N GLY A 173 -5.37 -6.90 -11.36
CA GLY A 173 -4.06 -6.66 -11.94
C GLY A 173 -2.91 -7.46 -11.28
N PRO A 174 -1.68 -6.89 -11.20
CA PRO A 174 -0.48 -7.64 -10.84
C PRO A 174 -0.49 -8.17 -9.39
N LEU A 175 -1.30 -7.57 -8.50
CA LEU A 175 -1.43 -7.93 -7.09
C LEU A 175 -2.24 -9.22 -6.88
N ARG A 176 -3.11 -9.59 -7.83
CA ARG A 176 -3.86 -10.85 -7.81
C ARG A 176 -2.92 -12.06 -7.80
N ARG A 177 -1.78 -11.94 -8.48
CA ARG A 177 -0.75 -12.99 -8.56
C ARG A 177 -0.15 -13.37 -7.20
N PHE A 178 -0.27 -12.53 -6.18
CA PHE A 178 0.23 -12.80 -4.84
C PHE A 178 -0.75 -13.58 -3.95
N LEU A 179 -2.00 -13.80 -4.41
CA LEU A 179 -2.98 -14.57 -3.67
C LEU A 179 -2.71 -16.08 -3.81
N PRO A 180 -2.85 -16.85 -2.72
CA PRO A 180 -2.76 -18.31 -2.80
C PRO A 180 -3.89 -18.87 -3.69
N GLY A 181 -3.53 -19.67 -4.70
CA GLY A 181 -4.48 -20.39 -5.57
C GLY A 181 -4.52 -19.93 -7.04
N ASP A 182 -3.85 -18.82 -7.39
CA ASP A 182 -3.82 -18.28 -8.77
C ASP A 182 -2.56 -18.69 -9.57
N ASN A 183 -1.96 -19.86 -9.26
CA ASN A 183 -0.80 -20.41 -9.98
C ASN A 183 -0.97 -21.89 -10.32
#